data_AF-A0A933ZLL7-F1
#
_entry.id   AF-A0A933ZLL7-F1
#
_cell.length_a   1.000
_cell.length_b   1.000
_cell.length_c   1.000
_cell.angle_alpha   90.00
_cell.angle_beta   90.00
_cell.angle_gamma   90.00
#
_symmetry.space_group_name_H-M   'P 1'
#
loop_
_entity.id
_entity.type
_entity.pdbx_description
1 polymer ?
#
loop_
_entity_poly.entity_id
_entity_poly.type
_entity_poly.pdbx_seq_one_letter_code
_entity_poly.pdbx_strand_id
1 'polypeptide(L)'
;MAHVPRFAFHATLAISLLASVSCGNNGPDRPTTTERVTQIGQSIAGGVNDDVDKSVVAIVMVSSGGMCSGTLIAPNLVLTAHHCVAAPTSEQINCKTTKFGEPYSFSSFYVTLAADVFAGGFSGLKQAAEVFVPPGSDLVCGYDVALLRLKDNVAPTETLPLNPRVDLEVTDGEIYKAVGYGNTNDTSGAGRRRMREGLAVSCAPGNCGGFYIDQVNEWEGETGICQGDSGGPALDSKGRVIGVVSRGGAGCSSPIYGSVYAWADWIKEVALQAAKAGGYEPAPWVKGLPSDPDAGVEAGVDAGVDSGTLTGPGSPGMPCKVAEDCQTGVCVFENEQTYYCSQGCSDDTGCPANWYCDKGKGACFQRGGFAQACKAPSDCRNGMCVVDSAGSYCTQACGGQNPACPQPAQCSTENGWCFLPSSAPAAETKSGSTGGCSLGRASSDTSGAPWYLALALLALRMRRRSSVHPVAEPRA
;
A
#
# COMPACT_ATOMS: atom_id res chain seq x y z
N MET A 1 47.42 -68.96 12.57
CA MET A 1 47.95 -67.65 12.99
C MET A 1 46.91 -66.59 12.63
N ALA A 2 46.51 -65.78 13.64
CA ALA A 2 45.59 -64.61 13.64
C ALA A 2 44.08 -64.90 13.31
N HIS A 3 43.20 -65.22 14.27
CA HIS A 3 42.38 -64.38 15.20
C HIS A 3 41.37 -63.42 14.50
N VAL A 4 40.02 -63.54 14.43
CA VAL A 4 38.85 -63.97 15.29
C VAL A 4 38.00 -62.73 15.73
N PRO A 5 36.64 -62.73 15.88
CA PRO A 5 35.52 -62.95 14.93
C PRO A 5 34.36 -61.88 15.09
N ARG A 6 33.16 -62.21 14.56
CA ARG A 6 31.86 -61.50 14.60
C ARG A 6 31.17 -61.46 15.98
N PHE A 7 30.36 -60.42 16.23
CA PHE A 7 29.25 -60.31 17.23
C PHE A 7 28.26 -59.23 16.73
N ALA A 8 27.01 -59.09 17.17
CA ALA A 8 25.85 -59.97 17.34
C ALA A 8 24.64 -59.00 17.53
N PHE A 9 23.50 -59.29 16.91
CA PHE A 9 22.22 -58.61 17.13
C PHE A 9 21.72 -58.85 18.54
N HIS A 10 21.15 -57.85 19.24
CA HIS A 10 20.13 -58.05 20.29
C HIS A 10 19.14 -56.87 20.32
N ALA A 11 17.85 -57.21 20.25
CA ALA A 11 16.71 -56.36 20.53
C ALA A 11 16.29 -56.55 22.00
N THR A 12 15.80 -55.49 22.64
CA THR A 12 14.97 -55.63 23.85
C THR A 12 13.97 -54.48 23.95
N LEU A 13 12.74 -54.90 24.21
CA LEU A 13 11.52 -54.13 24.47
C LEU A 13 11.30 -54.04 26.00
N ALA A 14 10.57 -53.01 26.44
CA ALA A 14 9.51 -53.04 27.46
C ALA A 14 9.68 -52.26 28.80
N ILE A 15 8.78 -51.26 28.95
CA ILE A 15 7.82 -51.00 30.07
C ILE A 15 8.42 -50.47 31.41
N SER A 16 7.96 -49.33 31.95
CA SER A 16 6.94 -49.28 33.02
C SER A 16 6.36 -47.87 33.31
N LEU A 17 5.06 -47.86 33.66
CA LEU A 17 4.15 -46.77 34.07
C LEU A 17 4.44 -46.17 35.46
N LEU A 18 3.93 -44.93 35.71
CA LEU A 18 3.05 -44.49 36.84
C LEU A 18 3.19 -42.95 37.05
N ALA A 19 2.20 -42.11 36.71
CA ALA A 19 1.01 -41.69 37.49
C ALA A 19 1.20 -40.36 38.27
N SER A 20 0.14 -39.55 38.20
CA SER A 20 -0.04 -38.12 38.48
C SER A 20 -0.04 -37.67 39.95
N VAL A 21 0.33 -36.41 40.23
CA VAL A 21 -0.32 -35.54 41.25
C VAL A 21 -0.27 -34.06 40.80
N SER A 22 -1.44 -33.43 40.82
CA SER A 22 -1.69 -31.99 40.69
C SER A 22 -1.56 -31.31 42.06
N CYS A 23 -0.96 -30.12 42.11
CA CYS A 23 -1.15 -29.15 43.20
C CYS A 23 -1.21 -27.74 42.61
N GLY A 24 -2.42 -27.16 42.60
CA GLY A 24 -2.59 -25.71 42.50
C GLY A 24 -2.32 -25.07 43.86
N ASN A 25 -1.83 -23.83 43.84
CA ASN A 25 -1.76 -22.99 45.03
C ASN A 25 -2.12 -21.54 44.66
N ASN A 26 -3.23 -21.06 45.22
CA ASN A 26 -3.61 -19.65 45.26
C ASN A 26 -3.08 -19.05 46.58
N GLY A 27 -2.45 -17.87 46.49
CA GLY A 27 -2.03 -17.04 47.62
C GLY A 27 -1.88 -15.57 47.19
N PRO A 28 -2.01 -14.60 48.11
CA PRO A 28 -2.90 -13.44 47.96
C PRO A 28 -2.28 -12.17 47.35
N ASP A 29 -3.19 -11.30 46.88
CA ASP A 29 -2.99 -9.97 46.29
C ASP A 29 -1.92 -9.09 46.96
N ARG A 30 -1.07 -8.49 46.13
CA ARG A 30 -0.50 -7.15 46.37
C ARG A 30 -0.61 -6.34 45.07
N PRO A 31 -1.12 -5.10 45.12
CA PRO A 31 -1.48 -4.36 43.92
C PRO A 31 -0.23 -3.74 43.30
N THR A 32 0.14 -4.22 42.12
CA THR A 32 1.02 -3.48 41.21
C THR A 32 0.23 -3.22 39.96
N THR A 33 -0.20 -1.96 39.85
CA THR A 33 -0.62 -1.26 38.64
C THR A 33 -0.46 -2.10 37.38
N THR A 34 -1.55 -2.74 36.97
CA THR A 34 -1.67 -3.30 35.63
C THR A 34 -1.72 -2.12 34.67
N GLU A 35 -0.56 -1.55 34.33
CA GLU A 35 -0.42 -1.12 32.94
C GLU A 35 -0.55 -2.40 32.12
N ARG A 36 -1.72 -2.57 31.48
CA ARG A 36 -1.80 -3.39 30.28
C ARG A 36 -0.89 -2.73 29.26
N VAL A 37 0.40 -3.06 29.31
CA VAL A 37 1.23 -2.95 28.13
C VAL A 37 0.89 -4.18 27.30
N THR A 38 -0.13 -3.98 26.47
CA THR A 38 -0.52 -4.88 25.39
C THR A 38 0.73 -5.30 24.62
N GLN A 39 0.90 -6.61 24.38
CA GLN A 39 1.87 -7.14 23.43
C GLN A 39 1.75 -6.37 22.11
N ILE A 40 2.83 -5.74 21.65
CA ILE A 40 2.90 -5.17 20.30
C ILE A 40 3.70 -6.16 19.45
N GLY A 41 2.99 -7.00 18.70
CA GLY A 41 3.55 -7.76 17.60
C GLY A 41 2.70 -7.50 16.36
N GLN A 42 3.30 -7.02 15.27
CA GLN A 42 2.64 -6.83 13.97
C GLN A 42 3.68 -6.90 12.84
N SER A 43 3.35 -7.64 11.77
CA SER A 43 4.01 -7.83 10.45
C SER A 43 4.29 -6.63 9.62
N ILE A 44 5.12 -6.81 8.57
CA ILE A 44 5.88 -5.72 7.96
C ILE A 44 6.18 -4.72 9.10
N ALA A 45 7.00 -5.15 10.07
CA ALA A 45 7.05 -4.63 11.45
C ALA A 45 6.18 -3.37 11.70
N GLY A 46 4.92 -3.50 12.14
CA GLY A 46 4.00 -2.37 12.32
C GLY A 46 3.09 -2.02 11.12
N GLY A 47 3.00 -2.89 10.11
CA GLY A 47 2.13 -2.75 8.94
C GLY A 47 0.71 -3.26 9.15
N VAL A 48 -0.16 -2.98 8.17
CA VAL A 48 -1.59 -3.33 8.17
C VAL A 48 -1.92 -4.35 7.08
N ASN A 49 -3.04 -5.06 7.23
CA ASN A 49 -3.56 -5.94 6.17
C ASN A 49 -3.80 -5.16 4.88
N ASP A 50 -3.39 -5.75 3.76
CA ASP A 50 -3.53 -5.14 2.44
C ASP A 50 -4.39 -6.02 1.51
N ASP A 51 -5.56 -5.50 1.17
CA ASP A 51 -6.49 -6.10 0.21
C ASP A 51 -6.52 -5.34 -1.14
N VAL A 52 -5.72 -4.28 -1.30
CA VAL A 52 -5.76 -3.37 -2.45
C VAL A 52 -4.60 -3.56 -3.42
N ASP A 53 -3.37 -3.83 -2.96
CA ASP A 53 -2.20 -3.97 -3.84
C ASP A 53 -2.13 -5.38 -4.48
N LYS A 54 -3.14 -5.74 -5.27
CA LYS A 54 -3.30 -7.08 -5.89
C LYS A 54 -2.18 -7.48 -6.85
N SER A 55 -1.40 -6.52 -7.33
CA SER A 55 -0.22 -6.73 -8.18
C SER A 55 1.01 -7.14 -7.39
N VAL A 56 0.97 -7.02 -6.06
CA VAL A 56 1.94 -7.65 -5.17
C VAL A 56 1.44 -9.05 -4.86
N VAL A 57 2.26 -10.02 -5.23
CA VAL A 57 1.91 -11.44 -5.31
C VAL A 57 2.74 -12.28 -4.36
N ALA A 58 2.21 -13.42 -3.94
CA ALA A 58 2.99 -14.44 -3.26
C ALA A 58 3.50 -15.46 -4.27
N ILE A 59 4.77 -15.85 -4.11
CA ILE A 59 5.45 -16.89 -4.88
C ILE A 59 5.61 -18.10 -3.97
N VAL A 60 4.92 -19.18 -4.30
CA VAL A 60 4.97 -20.46 -3.59
C VAL A 60 6.00 -21.35 -4.28
N MET A 61 7.01 -21.78 -3.52
CA MET A 61 8.09 -22.64 -3.98
C MET A 61 7.86 -24.08 -3.52
N VAL A 62 7.40 -24.93 -4.43
CA VAL A 62 6.94 -26.28 -4.08
C VAL A 62 8.12 -27.22 -3.76
N SER A 63 9.28 -27.02 -4.39
CA SER A 63 10.47 -27.86 -4.20
C SER A 63 11.24 -27.56 -2.92
N SER A 64 11.25 -26.31 -2.45
CA SER A 64 11.96 -25.87 -1.24
C SER A 64 11.05 -25.72 -0.02
N GLY A 65 9.73 -25.71 -0.20
CA GLY A 65 8.76 -25.52 0.89
C GLY A 65 8.70 -24.08 1.42
N GLY A 66 9.15 -23.10 0.64
CA GLY A 66 9.23 -21.70 1.00
C GLY A 66 8.18 -20.81 0.32
N MET A 67 8.09 -19.56 0.78
CA MET A 67 7.29 -18.51 0.16
C MET A 67 8.12 -17.23 0.05
N CYS A 68 8.02 -16.57 -1.09
CA CYS A 68 8.51 -15.23 -1.32
C CYS A 68 7.36 -14.32 -1.73
N SER A 69 7.64 -13.03 -1.79
CA SER A 69 6.80 -12.02 -2.42
C SER A 69 7.35 -11.67 -3.82
N GLY A 70 6.53 -11.00 -4.62
CA GLY A 70 6.90 -10.50 -5.93
C GLY A 70 5.95 -9.42 -6.40
N THR A 71 6.26 -8.79 -7.52
CA THR A 71 5.42 -7.75 -8.12
C THR A 71 5.16 -8.03 -9.59
N LEU A 72 3.90 -8.07 -9.98
CA LEU A 72 3.50 -8.13 -11.39
C LEU A 72 3.84 -6.79 -12.06
N ILE A 73 4.86 -6.77 -12.93
CA ILE A 73 5.32 -5.57 -13.66
C ILE A 73 4.90 -5.58 -15.14
N ALA A 74 4.48 -6.73 -15.66
CA ALA A 74 3.79 -6.86 -16.94
C ALA A 74 2.75 -8.00 -16.86
N PRO A 75 1.80 -8.14 -17.81
CA PRO A 75 0.71 -9.12 -17.74
C PRO A 75 1.12 -10.56 -17.40
N ASN A 76 2.33 -10.99 -17.76
CA ASN A 76 2.86 -12.31 -17.39
C ASN A 76 4.27 -12.21 -16.77
N LEU A 77 4.67 -11.09 -16.19
CA LEU A 77 6.03 -10.90 -15.69
C LEU A 77 6.03 -10.43 -14.23
N VAL A 78 6.65 -11.22 -13.38
CA VAL A 78 6.78 -10.95 -11.94
C VAL A 78 8.24 -10.62 -11.62
N LEU A 79 8.48 -9.46 -11.01
CA LEU A 79 9.75 -9.06 -10.41
C LEU A 79 9.85 -9.61 -8.98
N THR A 80 10.98 -10.20 -8.62
CA THR A 80 11.24 -10.80 -7.30
C THR A 80 12.76 -10.81 -7.01
N ALA A 81 13.20 -11.42 -5.92
CA ALA A 81 14.60 -11.54 -5.55
C ALA A 81 15.25 -12.79 -6.16
N HIS A 82 16.56 -12.75 -6.42
CA HIS A 82 17.31 -13.89 -6.95
C HIS A 82 17.38 -15.03 -5.93
N HIS A 83 17.51 -14.73 -4.64
CA HIS A 83 17.54 -15.76 -3.60
C HIS A 83 16.21 -16.52 -3.48
N CYS A 84 15.11 -15.98 -4.02
CA CYS A 84 13.84 -16.69 -4.15
C CYS A 84 13.86 -17.74 -5.26
N VAL A 85 14.75 -17.62 -6.24
CA VAL A 85 14.84 -18.53 -7.38
C VAL A 85 16.13 -19.36 -7.41
N ALA A 86 17.11 -19.06 -6.57
CA ALA A 86 18.35 -19.80 -6.40
C ALA A 86 18.84 -19.72 -4.96
N ALA A 87 19.40 -20.81 -4.40
CA ALA A 87 20.00 -20.76 -3.07
C ALA A 87 21.33 -20.00 -3.09
N PRO A 88 21.62 -19.15 -2.08
CA PRO A 88 22.97 -18.64 -1.87
C PRO A 88 23.89 -19.76 -1.36
N THR A 89 25.19 -19.62 -1.58
CA THR A 89 26.22 -20.56 -1.11
C THR A 89 26.43 -20.52 0.41
N SER A 90 25.88 -19.50 1.08
CA SER A 90 25.94 -19.30 2.54
C SER A 90 24.74 -18.48 2.99
N GLU A 91 24.17 -18.83 4.14
CA GLU A 91 23.13 -18.03 4.81
C GLU A 91 23.68 -16.71 5.36
N GLN A 92 24.96 -16.70 5.76
CA GLN A 92 25.67 -15.47 6.12
C GLN A 92 26.21 -14.82 4.84
N ILE A 93 25.69 -13.65 4.53
CA ILE A 93 26.04 -12.92 3.31
C ILE A 93 27.35 -12.17 3.49
N ASN A 94 28.33 -12.48 2.65
CA ASN A 94 29.55 -11.71 2.45
C ASN A 94 29.59 -11.26 1.00
N CYS A 95 29.50 -9.95 0.76
CA CYS A 95 29.38 -9.38 -0.58
C CYS A 95 30.57 -9.66 -1.51
N LYS A 96 31.69 -10.16 -0.98
CA LYS A 96 32.86 -10.50 -1.80
C LYS A 96 32.88 -11.96 -2.26
N THR A 97 32.15 -12.84 -1.58
CA THR A 97 32.34 -14.29 -1.75
C THR A 97 31.05 -15.09 -1.84
N THR A 98 29.96 -14.61 -1.24
CA THR A 98 28.68 -15.33 -1.29
C THR A 98 28.08 -15.17 -2.67
N LYS A 99 27.72 -16.29 -3.27
CA LYS A 99 27.21 -16.41 -4.64
C LYS A 99 25.89 -17.16 -4.64
N PHE A 100 25.12 -17.03 -5.71
CA PHE A 100 23.98 -17.88 -6.00
C PHE A 100 24.44 -19.17 -6.67
N GLY A 101 23.73 -20.26 -6.38
CA GLY A 101 23.78 -21.48 -7.16
C GLY A 101 22.96 -21.37 -8.44
N GLU A 102 22.76 -22.51 -9.10
CA GLU A 102 21.90 -22.58 -10.28
C GLU A 102 20.43 -22.25 -9.91
N PRO A 103 19.71 -21.52 -10.78
CA PRO A 103 18.28 -21.29 -10.60
C PRO A 103 17.50 -22.60 -10.54
N TYR A 104 16.52 -22.67 -9.65
CA TYR A 104 15.58 -23.77 -9.61
C TYR A 104 14.75 -23.83 -10.90
N SER A 105 14.24 -25.02 -11.23
CA SER A 105 13.34 -25.18 -12.37
C SER A 105 12.11 -24.29 -12.21
N PHE A 106 11.74 -23.57 -13.27
CA PHE A 106 10.55 -22.71 -13.31
C PHE A 106 9.27 -23.45 -12.86
N SER A 107 9.20 -24.77 -13.09
CA SER A 107 8.07 -25.61 -12.70
C SER A 107 7.84 -25.69 -11.18
N SER A 108 8.82 -25.25 -10.38
CA SER A 108 8.74 -25.18 -8.92
C SER A 108 7.95 -23.98 -8.39
N PHE A 109 7.67 -22.98 -9.25
CA PHE A 109 7.08 -21.72 -8.82
C PHE A 109 5.63 -21.58 -9.25
N TYR A 110 4.79 -21.24 -8.27
CA TYR A 110 3.40 -20.86 -8.48
C TYR A 110 3.14 -19.50 -7.84
N VAL A 111 2.39 -18.66 -8.53
CA VAL A 111 2.09 -17.30 -8.11
C VAL A 111 0.62 -17.16 -7.76
N THR A 112 0.31 -16.44 -6.67
CA THR A 112 -1.06 -16.08 -6.29
C THR A 112 -1.20 -14.59 -6.00
N LEU A 113 -2.33 -14.02 -6.41
CA LEU A 113 -2.72 -12.63 -6.15
C LEU A 113 -3.58 -12.50 -4.88
N ALA A 114 -3.95 -13.64 -4.27
CA ALA A 114 -4.80 -13.67 -3.10
C ALA A 114 -4.15 -12.90 -1.95
N ALA A 115 -4.94 -12.11 -1.23
CA ALA A 115 -4.46 -11.41 -0.04
C ALA A 115 -4.10 -12.41 1.08
N ASP A 116 -4.77 -13.57 1.15
CA ASP A 116 -4.40 -14.68 2.03
C ASP A 116 -4.15 -15.94 1.18
N VAL A 117 -2.93 -16.44 1.22
CA VAL A 117 -2.49 -17.60 0.42
C VAL A 117 -3.21 -18.89 0.85
N PHE A 118 -3.59 -19.00 2.13
CA PHE A 118 -4.15 -20.22 2.70
C PHE A 118 -5.69 -20.25 2.70
N ALA A 119 -6.34 -19.08 2.66
CA ALA A 119 -7.80 -18.95 2.74
C ALA A 119 -8.57 -19.59 1.56
N GLY A 120 -7.89 -19.91 0.44
CA GLY A 120 -8.52 -20.42 -0.78
C GLY A 120 -8.05 -21.81 -1.25
N GLY A 121 -7.29 -22.55 -0.45
CA GLY A 121 -6.85 -23.91 -0.81
C GLY A 121 -6.02 -24.00 -2.09
N PHE A 122 -5.21 -22.96 -2.39
CA PHE A 122 -4.38 -22.86 -3.60
C PHE A 122 -5.16 -22.84 -4.94
N SER A 123 -6.42 -22.40 -4.94
CA SER A 123 -7.14 -22.13 -6.19
C SER A 123 -6.56 -20.93 -6.94
N GLY A 124 -6.52 -20.97 -8.28
CA GLY A 124 -6.12 -19.81 -9.10
C GLY A 124 -4.61 -19.54 -9.15
N LEU A 125 -3.79 -20.51 -8.76
CA LEU A 125 -2.34 -20.42 -8.91
C LEU A 125 -1.92 -20.26 -10.38
N LYS A 126 -1.00 -19.35 -10.62
CA LYS A 126 -0.41 -19.07 -11.92
C LYS A 126 0.98 -19.71 -11.98
N GLN A 127 1.17 -20.67 -12.88
CA GLN A 127 2.44 -21.38 -13.00
C GLN A 127 3.49 -20.50 -13.70
N ALA A 128 4.74 -20.51 -13.21
CA ALA A 128 5.84 -19.94 -13.96
C ALA A 128 6.17 -20.80 -15.20
N ALA A 129 6.70 -20.16 -16.24
CA ALA A 129 7.17 -20.78 -17.46
C ALA A 129 8.67 -20.57 -17.69
N GLU A 130 9.27 -19.58 -17.01
CA GLU A 130 10.68 -19.24 -17.17
C GLU A 130 11.20 -18.43 -15.97
N VAL A 131 12.49 -18.57 -15.69
CA VAL A 131 13.22 -17.85 -14.65
C VAL A 131 14.34 -17.06 -15.32
N PHE A 132 14.44 -15.78 -15.02
CA PHE A 132 15.54 -14.93 -15.46
C PHE A 132 16.28 -14.39 -14.27
N VAL A 133 17.61 -14.47 -14.33
CA VAL A 133 18.53 -13.92 -13.34
C VAL A 133 19.47 -12.93 -14.02
N PRO A 134 19.95 -11.91 -13.29
CA PRO A 134 20.73 -10.84 -13.86
C PRO A 134 22.04 -11.34 -14.48
N PRO A 135 22.47 -10.78 -15.61
CA PRO A 135 23.75 -11.12 -16.22
C PRO A 135 24.92 -10.49 -15.46
N GLY A 136 26.13 -11.00 -15.69
CA GLY A 136 27.39 -10.35 -15.29
C GLY A 136 28.09 -10.96 -14.06
N SER A 137 27.33 -11.44 -13.07
CA SER A 137 27.88 -12.13 -11.90
C SER A 137 26.86 -13.04 -11.25
N ASP A 138 27.34 -13.93 -10.39
CA ASP A 138 26.57 -14.78 -9.49
C ASP A 138 26.65 -14.29 -8.03
N LEU A 139 27.30 -13.17 -7.73
CA LEU A 139 27.39 -12.65 -6.36
C LEU A 139 26.01 -12.33 -5.78
N VAL A 140 25.81 -12.52 -4.47
CA VAL A 140 24.54 -12.14 -3.84
C VAL A 140 24.36 -10.62 -3.85
N CYS A 141 25.33 -9.89 -3.31
CA CYS A 141 25.21 -8.44 -3.22
C CYS A 141 25.28 -7.83 -4.61
N GLY A 142 24.29 -6.99 -4.91
CA GLY A 142 24.15 -6.29 -6.17
C GLY A 142 23.46 -7.07 -7.28
N TYR A 143 23.22 -8.38 -7.14
CA TYR A 143 22.55 -9.22 -8.14
C TYR A 143 21.35 -9.99 -7.56
N ASP A 144 20.85 -9.59 -6.39
CA ASP A 144 19.68 -10.21 -5.75
C ASP A 144 18.34 -9.68 -6.29
N VAL A 145 18.18 -9.75 -7.61
CA VAL A 145 16.95 -9.43 -8.35
C VAL A 145 16.70 -10.57 -9.34
N ALA A 146 15.46 -10.94 -9.58
CA ALA A 146 15.07 -11.96 -10.55
C ALA A 146 13.71 -11.64 -11.18
N LEU A 147 13.44 -12.27 -12.31
CA LEU A 147 12.16 -12.18 -13.00
C LEU A 147 11.60 -13.57 -13.25
N LEU A 148 10.30 -13.74 -13.01
CA LEU A 148 9.54 -14.93 -13.33
C LEU A 148 8.53 -14.60 -14.42
N ARG A 149 8.64 -15.25 -15.58
CA ARG A 149 7.58 -15.18 -16.58
C ARG A 149 6.54 -16.24 -16.28
N LEU A 150 5.29 -15.82 -16.18
CA LEU A 150 4.14 -16.70 -16.03
C LEU A 150 3.79 -17.37 -17.35
N LYS A 151 3.22 -18.58 -17.26
CA LYS A 151 2.73 -19.33 -18.42
C LYS A 151 1.60 -18.59 -19.13
N ASP A 152 0.68 -18.04 -18.36
CA ASP A 152 -0.52 -17.36 -18.83
C ASP A 152 -0.52 -15.90 -18.38
N ASN A 153 -1.07 -15.00 -19.18
CA ASN A 153 -1.27 -13.61 -18.79
C ASN A 153 -2.30 -13.51 -17.66
N VAL A 154 -2.03 -12.66 -16.69
CA VAL A 154 -3.00 -12.16 -15.71
C VAL A 154 -3.99 -11.26 -16.43
N ALA A 155 -5.30 -11.53 -16.26
CA ALA A 155 -6.31 -10.71 -16.89
C ALA A 155 -6.38 -9.33 -16.21
N PRO A 156 -6.63 -8.24 -16.97
CA PRO A 156 -6.84 -6.90 -16.39
C PRO A 156 -7.97 -6.83 -15.36
N THR A 157 -8.94 -7.75 -15.42
CA THR A 157 -10.03 -7.88 -14.45
C THR A 157 -9.57 -8.45 -13.10
N GLU A 158 -8.41 -9.11 -13.04
CA GLU A 158 -7.81 -9.60 -11.80
C GLU A 158 -6.96 -8.50 -11.15
N THR A 159 -6.01 -7.93 -11.92
CA THR A 159 -5.20 -6.77 -11.54
C THR A 159 -4.45 -6.19 -12.75
N LEU A 160 -3.95 -4.95 -12.62
CA LEU A 160 -3.07 -4.31 -13.60
C LEU A 160 -1.62 -4.30 -13.10
N PRO A 161 -0.61 -4.57 -13.96
CA PRO A 161 0.79 -4.53 -13.53
C PRO A 161 1.24 -3.15 -13.04
N LEU A 162 2.21 -3.11 -12.13
CA LEU A 162 2.83 -1.88 -11.64
C LEU A 162 4.02 -1.48 -12.50
N ASN A 163 4.23 -0.17 -12.67
CA ASN A 163 5.40 0.33 -13.39
C ASN A 163 6.66 0.23 -12.52
N PRO A 164 7.75 -0.39 -12.99
CA PRO A 164 9.04 -0.31 -12.34
C PRO A 164 9.69 1.04 -12.65
N ARG A 165 10.31 1.69 -11.65
CA ARG A 165 11.03 2.96 -11.83
C ARG A 165 12.41 2.74 -12.44
N VAL A 166 12.43 2.63 -13.76
CA VAL A 166 13.60 2.26 -14.58
C VAL A 166 14.31 3.45 -15.24
N ASP A 167 13.99 4.66 -14.79
CA ASP A 167 14.40 5.94 -15.37
C ASP A 167 14.90 6.95 -14.33
N LEU A 168 14.72 6.66 -13.03
CA LEU A 168 15.17 7.52 -11.93
C LEU A 168 15.66 6.70 -10.74
N GLU A 169 16.87 7.02 -10.26
CA GLU A 169 17.47 6.45 -9.05
C GLU A 169 16.68 6.80 -7.79
N VAL A 170 16.86 6.01 -6.72
CA VAL A 170 16.39 6.35 -5.38
C VAL A 170 17.31 7.38 -4.74
N THR A 171 16.73 8.26 -3.92
CA THR A 171 17.51 9.27 -3.17
C THR A 171 17.36 9.08 -1.66
N ASP A 172 18.36 9.53 -0.89
CA ASP A 172 18.29 9.53 0.57
C ASP A 172 17.04 10.25 1.07
N GLY A 173 16.35 9.65 2.04
CA GLY A 173 15.13 10.18 2.64
C GLY A 173 13.88 10.07 1.75
N GLU A 174 13.98 9.48 0.57
CA GLU A 174 12.81 9.25 -0.29
C GLU A 174 11.79 8.34 0.41
N ILE A 175 10.52 8.74 0.38
CA ILE A 175 9.43 8.02 1.05
C ILE A 175 8.88 6.92 0.16
N TYR A 176 8.68 5.74 0.74
CA TYR A 176 8.13 4.58 0.06
C TYR A 176 7.14 3.80 0.94
N LYS A 177 6.37 2.93 0.29
CA LYS A 177 5.49 1.93 0.86
C LYS A 177 6.08 0.54 0.63
N ALA A 178 6.24 -0.25 1.69
CA ALA A 178 6.59 -1.66 1.60
C ALA A 178 5.32 -2.52 1.52
N VAL A 179 5.32 -3.55 0.68
CA VAL A 179 4.22 -4.53 0.61
C VAL A 179 4.80 -5.94 0.52
N GLY A 180 4.24 -6.90 1.25
CA GLY A 180 4.75 -8.27 1.26
C GLY A 180 3.87 -9.27 1.99
N TYR A 181 4.27 -10.53 1.94
CA TYR A 181 3.59 -11.68 2.55
C TYR A 181 4.35 -12.30 3.72
N GLY A 182 5.40 -11.62 4.19
CA GLY A 182 6.29 -12.07 5.24
C GLY A 182 5.66 -12.12 6.62
N ASN A 183 6.47 -12.57 7.56
CA ASN A 183 6.07 -12.82 8.92
C ASN A 183 5.66 -11.55 9.67
N THR A 184 4.89 -11.78 10.73
CA THR A 184 4.48 -10.79 11.72
C THR A 184 5.54 -10.31 12.71
N ASN A 185 6.62 -11.06 12.75
CA ASN A 185 7.78 -10.97 13.63
C ASN A 185 8.81 -11.98 13.08
N ASP A 186 9.86 -12.31 13.83
CA ASP A 186 10.87 -13.26 13.36
C ASP A 186 10.36 -14.72 13.21
N THR A 187 9.11 -15.05 13.58
CA THR A 187 8.68 -16.47 13.74
C THR A 187 7.27 -16.85 13.27
N SER A 188 6.34 -15.92 13.01
CA SER A 188 4.94 -16.30 12.74
C SER A 188 4.18 -15.28 11.88
N GLY A 189 3.22 -15.73 11.07
CA GLY A 189 2.21 -14.86 10.44
C GLY A 189 2.38 -14.55 8.95
N ALA A 190 3.30 -15.22 8.26
CA ALA A 190 3.42 -15.17 6.80
C ALA A 190 2.18 -15.73 6.08
N GLY A 191 2.05 -15.37 4.80
CA GLY A 191 0.98 -15.83 3.91
C GLY A 191 -0.23 -14.91 3.82
N ARG A 192 -0.28 -13.82 4.60
CA ARG A 192 -1.24 -12.73 4.44
C ARG A 192 -0.51 -11.48 3.95
N ARG A 193 -0.97 -10.89 2.85
CA ARG A 193 -0.42 -9.65 2.28
C ARG A 193 -0.66 -8.47 3.20
N ARG A 194 0.38 -7.67 3.39
CA ARG A 194 0.39 -6.51 4.27
C ARG A 194 1.22 -5.40 3.68
N MET A 195 0.95 -4.20 4.14
CA MET A 195 1.67 -3.00 3.72
C MET A 195 2.06 -2.12 4.90
N ARG A 196 3.13 -1.33 4.72
CA ARG A 196 3.51 -0.25 5.63
C ARG A 196 3.97 0.96 4.81
N GLU A 197 3.35 2.09 5.09
CA GLU A 197 3.60 3.37 4.42
C GLU A 197 4.50 4.27 5.27
N GLY A 198 5.01 5.34 4.65
CA GLY A 198 5.79 6.36 5.33
C GLY A 198 7.21 5.93 5.70
N LEU A 199 7.71 4.86 5.07
CA LEU A 199 9.10 4.41 5.23
C LEU A 199 10.03 5.31 4.43
N ALA A 200 11.26 5.51 4.90
CA ALA A 200 12.26 6.31 4.21
C ALA A 200 13.46 5.50 3.74
N VAL A 201 14.02 5.85 2.59
CA VAL A 201 15.35 5.39 2.15
C VAL A 201 16.39 5.91 3.15
N SER A 202 17.04 5.01 3.86
CA SER A 202 18.08 5.34 4.84
C SER A 202 19.40 5.67 4.17
N CYS A 203 19.75 4.94 3.11
CA CYS A 203 20.84 5.29 2.22
C CYS A 203 20.55 4.80 0.79
N ALA A 204 20.78 5.67 -0.18
CA ALA A 204 20.71 5.41 -1.60
C ALA A 204 22.00 4.74 -2.12
N PRO A 205 22.00 4.19 -3.35
CA PRO A 205 23.21 3.67 -3.97
C PRO A 205 24.34 4.71 -3.93
N GLY A 206 25.54 4.27 -3.57
CA GLY A 206 26.75 5.08 -3.44
C GLY A 206 26.89 5.79 -2.09
N ASN A 207 25.80 5.92 -1.33
CA ASN A 207 25.78 6.61 -0.02
C ASN A 207 25.75 5.63 1.16
N CYS A 208 25.63 4.32 0.90
CA CYS A 208 25.53 3.32 1.93
C CYS A 208 26.89 2.97 2.57
N GLY A 209 26.94 2.85 3.90
CA GLY A 209 28.14 2.41 4.60
C GLY A 209 28.10 0.92 4.94
N GLY A 210 29.06 0.12 4.49
CA GLY A 210 29.21 -1.25 4.98
C GLY A 210 29.79 -2.24 3.98
N PHE A 211 30.28 -3.37 4.50
CA PHE A 211 30.78 -4.48 3.66
C PHE A 211 29.66 -5.48 3.27
N TYR A 212 28.45 -5.26 3.78
CA TYR A 212 27.28 -6.13 3.64
C TYR A 212 26.27 -5.61 2.62
N ILE A 213 26.60 -4.52 1.91
CA ILE A 213 25.77 -3.91 0.87
C ILE A 213 26.64 -3.51 -0.32
N ASP A 214 26.14 -3.79 -1.53
CA ASP A 214 26.72 -3.28 -2.77
C ASP A 214 26.39 -1.79 -2.93
N GLN A 215 27.35 -1.03 -3.47
CA GLN A 215 27.24 0.43 -3.53
C GLN A 215 26.58 0.94 -4.81
N VAL A 216 26.23 0.08 -5.76
CA VAL A 216 25.73 0.51 -7.06
C VAL A 216 24.31 -0.02 -7.28
N ASN A 217 24.10 -1.30 -6.97
CA ASN A 217 22.90 -2.01 -7.32
C ASN A 217 21.98 -2.25 -6.12
N GLU A 218 22.31 -1.72 -4.93
CA GLU A 218 21.54 -1.89 -3.71
C GLU A 218 21.39 -0.58 -2.93
N TRP A 219 20.36 -0.54 -2.09
CA TRP A 219 20.09 0.57 -1.18
C TRP A 219 19.46 0.06 0.12
N GLU A 220 19.51 0.86 1.19
CA GLU A 220 18.99 0.49 2.51
C GLU A 220 17.77 1.36 2.87
N GLY A 221 16.70 0.72 3.32
CA GLY A 221 15.56 1.38 3.94
C GLY A 221 15.70 1.45 5.47
N GLU A 222 14.86 2.23 6.13
CA GLU A 222 14.93 2.37 7.59
C GLU A 222 14.51 1.11 8.38
N THR A 223 13.40 0.46 8.00
CA THR A 223 12.78 -0.66 8.73
C THR A 223 11.63 -1.27 7.93
N GLY A 224 10.93 -2.24 8.52
CA GLY A 224 9.60 -2.66 8.11
C GLY A 224 9.56 -4.02 7.45
N ILE A 225 10.66 -4.55 6.94
CA ILE A 225 10.66 -5.82 6.21
C ILE A 225 11.11 -6.97 7.12
N CYS A 226 10.35 -8.05 7.13
CA CYS A 226 10.64 -9.25 7.90
C CYS A 226 10.91 -10.47 6.99
N GLN A 227 11.23 -11.61 7.62
CA GLN A 227 11.38 -12.88 6.91
C GLN A 227 10.12 -13.23 6.11
N GLY A 228 10.27 -13.57 4.82
CA GLY A 228 9.17 -13.88 3.89
C GLY A 228 8.64 -12.69 3.07
N ASP A 229 9.07 -11.47 3.37
CA ASP A 229 8.83 -10.29 2.51
C ASP A 229 9.82 -10.23 1.34
N SER A 230 10.84 -11.09 1.34
CA SER A 230 11.79 -11.33 0.26
C SER A 230 11.15 -11.28 -1.13
N GLY A 231 11.71 -10.47 -2.02
CA GLY A 231 11.19 -10.26 -3.37
C GLY A 231 10.00 -9.28 -3.48
N GLY A 232 9.44 -8.84 -2.36
CA GLY A 232 8.37 -7.84 -2.32
C GLY A 232 8.87 -6.44 -2.72
N PRO A 233 7.98 -5.56 -3.17
CA PRO A 233 8.37 -4.23 -3.62
C PRO A 233 8.53 -3.22 -2.48
N ALA A 234 9.44 -2.27 -2.70
CA ALA A 234 9.27 -0.90 -2.25
C ALA A 234 8.57 -0.10 -3.37
N LEU A 235 7.50 0.62 -3.01
CA LEU A 235 6.69 1.43 -3.92
C LEU A 235 6.84 2.91 -3.59
N ASP A 236 7.17 3.76 -4.56
CA ASP A 236 7.23 5.20 -4.33
C ASP A 236 5.83 5.82 -4.17
N SER A 237 5.79 7.15 -3.93
CA SER A 237 4.54 7.91 -3.79
C SER A 237 3.60 7.82 -4.99
N LYS A 238 4.10 7.38 -6.16
CA LYS A 238 3.33 7.18 -7.40
C LYS A 238 2.97 5.71 -7.65
N GLY A 239 3.29 4.83 -6.70
CA GLY A 239 3.04 3.39 -6.80
C GLY A 239 4.00 2.66 -7.75
N ARG A 240 5.13 3.28 -8.11
CA ARG A 240 6.15 2.61 -8.94
C ARG A 240 7.07 1.76 -8.10
N VAL A 241 7.53 0.64 -8.66
CA VAL A 241 8.48 -0.25 -7.99
C VAL A 241 9.88 0.32 -8.05
N ILE A 242 10.46 0.66 -6.89
CA ILE A 242 11.79 1.29 -6.80
C ILE A 242 12.86 0.33 -6.25
N GLY A 243 12.43 -0.74 -5.58
CA GLY A 243 13.32 -1.76 -5.04
C GLY A 243 12.64 -3.09 -4.81
N VAL A 244 13.47 -4.11 -4.70
CA VAL A 244 13.08 -5.49 -4.42
C VAL A 244 13.72 -5.91 -3.12
N VAL A 245 12.93 -6.37 -2.14
CA VAL A 245 13.48 -6.84 -0.86
C VAL A 245 14.49 -7.96 -1.08
N SER A 246 15.75 -7.74 -0.68
CA SER A 246 16.80 -8.75 -0.72
C SER A 246 16.98 -9.41 0.64
N ARG A 247 17.28 -8.61 1.67
CA ARG A 247 17.64 -9.09 3.01
C ARG A 247 17.38 -8.02 4.06
N GLY A 248 17.54 -8.37 5.33
CA GLY A 248 17.44 -7.42 6.44
C GLY A 248 18.21 -7.90 7.66
N GLY A 249 18.42 -7.00 8.60
CA GLY A 249 18.96 -7.28 9.93
C GLY A 249 17.95 -7.99 10.83
N ALA A 250 18.43 -8.45 11.99
CA ALA A 250 17.60 -9.06 13.02
C ALA A 250 16.50 -8.08 13.49
N GLY A 251 15.31 -8.60 13.81
CA GLY A 251 14.20 -7.77 14.27
C GLY A 251 13.61 -6.87 13.18
N CYS A 252 13.73 -7.26 11.90
CA CYS A 252 13.18 -6.54 10.75
C CYS A 252 13.75 -5.10 10.58
N SER A 253 15.05 -4.95 10.88
CA SER A 253 15.80 -3.69 10.75
C SER A 253 16.66 -3.65 9.49
N SER A 254 17.12 -2.47 9.09
CA SER A 254 18.11 -2.29 8.00
C SER A 254 17.81 -3.14 6.74
N PRO A 255 16.60 -3.05 6.18
CA PRO A 255 16.27 -3.78 4.96
C PRO A 255 17.12 -3.30 3.79
N ILE A 256 17.76 -4.24 3.11
CA ILE A 256 18.46 -4.01 1.85
C ILE A 256 17.55 -4.39 0.69
N TYR A 257 17.48 -3.49 -0.28
CA TYR A 257 16.74 -3.67 -1.51
C TYR A 257 17.68 -3.74 -2.70
N GLY A 258 17.40 -4.65 -3.64
CA GLY A 258 17.95 -4.59 -4.98
C GLY A 258 17.34 -3.41 -5.74
N SER A 259 18.18 -2.59 -6.37
CA SER A 259 17.78 -1.40 -7.11
C SER A 259 17.11 -1.76 -8.43
N VAL A 260 15.87 -1.31 -8.62
CA VAL A 260 15.15 -1.47 -9.90
C VAL A 260 15.80 -0.65 -11.00
N TYR A 261 16.27 0.55 -10.68
CA TYR A 261 16.94 1.43 -11.63
C TYR A 261 18.27 0.84 -12.12
N ALA A 262 19.09 0.30 -11.22
CA ALA A 262 20.40 -0.26 -11.61
C ALA A 262 20.26 -1.44 -12.57
N TRP A 263 19.13 -2.15 -12.52
CA TRP A 263 18.78 -3.26 -13.39
C TRP A 263 17.82 -2.89 -14.53
N ALA A 264 17.60 -1.60 -14.79
CA ALA A 264 16.62 -1.08 -15.73
C ALA A 264 16.71 -1.70 -17.13
N ASP A 265 17.90 -1.73 -17.74
CA ASP A 265 18.08 -2.21 -19.11
C ASP A 265 17.76 -3.70 -19.23
N TRP A 266 18.22 -4.49 -18.26
CA TRP A 266 17.93 -5.92 -18.21
C TRP A 266 16.43 -6.19 -17.96
N ILE A 267 15.79 -5.44 -17.06
CA ILE A 267 14.34 -5.54 -16.81
C ILE A 267 13.55 -5.21 -18.09
N LYS A 268 13.93 -4.16 -18.83
CA LYS A 268 13.32 -3.79 -20.12
C LYS A 268 13.49 -4.91 -21.16
N GLU A 269 14.68 -5.49 -21.26
CA GLU A 269 14.96 -6.60 -22.19
C GLU A 269 14.05 -7.80 -21.91
N VAL A 270 13.97 -8.24 -20.64
CA VAL A 270 13.12 -9.38 -20.26
C VAL A 270 11.64 -9.03 -20.43
N ALA A 271 11.23 -7.79 -20.18
CA ALA A 271 9.86 -7.33 -20.41
C ALA A 271 9.44 -7.39 -21.90
N LEU A 272 10.36 -7.10 -22.83
CA LEU A 272 10.12 -7.30 -24.26
C LEU A 272 9.92 -8.79 -24.60
N GLN A 273 10.74 -9.67 -24.01
CA GLN A 273 10.60 -11.12 -24.21
C GLN A 273 9.26 -11.63 -23.66
N ALA A 274 8.86 -11.15 -22.49
CA ALA A 274 7.59 -11.50 -21.85
C ALA A 274 6.38 -11.02 -22.68
N ALA A 275 6.44 -9.81 -23.23
CA ALA A 275 5.43 -9.25 -24.13
C ALA A 275 5.27 -10.07 -25.41
N LYS A 276 6.38 -10.44 -26.04
CA LYS A 276 6.37 -11.30 -27.22
C LYS A 276 5.77 -12.68 -26.92
N ALA A 277 6.14 -13.28 -25.79
CA ALA A 277 5.62 -14.59 -25.38
C ALA A 277 4.13 -14.55 -25.00
N GLY A 278 3.69 -13.45 -24.38
CA GLY A 278 2.31 -13.26 -23.95
C GLY A 278 1.38 -12.67 -25.01
N GLY A 279 1.91 -12.23 -26.15
CA GLY A 279 1.12 -11.63 -27.24
C GLY A 279 0.44 -10.31 -26.87
N TYR A 280 1.10 -9.46 -26.07
CA TYR A 280 0.60 -8.14 -25.68
C TYR A 280 1.59 -7.03 -26.05
N GLU A 281 1.10 -5.79 -26.16
CA GLU A 281 1.93 -4.63 -26.43
C GLU A 281 2.79 -4.28 -25.21
N PRO A 282 4.13 -4.12 -25.36
CA PRO A 282 4.98 -3.70 -24.25
C PRO A 282 4.58 -2.32 -23.73
N ALA A 283 4.59 -2.16 -22.40
CA ALA A 283 4.29 -0.90 -21.74
C ALA A 283 5.30 0.21 -22.14
N PRO A 284 4.93 1.51 -22.04
CA PRO A 284 5.79 2.63 -22.39
C PRO A 284 7.19 2.58 -21.79
N TRP A 285 7.31 2.26 -20.49
CA TRP A 285 8.59 2.19 -19.78
C TRP A 285 9.56 1.15 -20.34
N VAL A 286 9.04 0.12 -21.01
CA VAL A 286 9.84 -0.90 -21.69
C VAL A 286 10.56 -0.31 -22.90
N LYS A 287 9.93 0.68 -23.55
CA LYS A 287 10.42 1.35 -24.76
C LYS A 287 11.30 2.57 -24.46
N GLY A 288 11.69 2.75 -23.19
CA GLY A 288 12.52 3.88 -22.75
C GLY A 288 11.74 5.18 -22.52
N LEU A 289 10.40 5.14 -22.57
CA LEU A 289 9.60 6.25 -22.07
C LEU A 289 9.68 6.30 -20.54
N PRO A 290 9.41 7.48 -19.95
CA PRO A 290 9.38 7.58 -18.50
C PRO A 290 8.48 6.52 -17.83
N SER A 291 8.93 6.02 -16.69
CA SER A 291 8.22 5.02 -15.89
C SER A 291 7.08 5.61 -15.07
N ASP A 292 7.18 6.92 -14.82
CA ASP A 292 6.16 7.70 -14.18
C ASP A 292 4.89 7.69 -15.04
N PRO A 293 3.76 7.16 -14.52
CA PRO A 293 2.49 7.25 -15.23
C PRO A 293 2.11 8.71 -15.56
N ASP A 294 2.69 9.68 -14.84
CA ASP A 294 2.53 11.10 -15.05
C ASP A 294 3.65 11.75 -15.86
N ALA A 295 4.75 11.07 -16.23
CA ALA A 295 5.82 11.75 -17.00
C ALA A 295 5.49 11.91 -18.50
N GLY A 296 4.35 11.39 -18.96
CA GLY A 296 3.71 11.94 -20.16
C GLY A 296 3.22 13.39 -20.00
N VAL A 297 3.15 13.89 -18.76
CA VAL A 297 2.82 15.29 -18.40
C VAL A 297 4.09 16.16 -18.30
N GLU A 298 5.27 15.56 -18.07
CA GLU A 298 6.55 16.29 -17.91
C GLU A 298 7.53 16.12 -19.10
N ALA A 299 7.48 15.02 -19.86
CA ALA A 299 8.35 14.76 -21.01
C ALA A 299 7.82 15.32 -22.34
N GLY A 300 6.89 16.29 -22.26
CA GLY A 300 6.40 17.09 -23.39
C GLY A 300 6.98 18.51 -23.43
N VAL A 301 7.98 18.84 -22.60
CA VAL A 301 8.56 20.18 -22.50
C VAL A 301 10.04 20.14 -22.86
N ASP A 302 10.32 19.90 -24.15
CA ASP A 302 11.54 20.35 -24.85
C ASP A 302 11.58 19.92 -26.32
N ALA A 303 10.57 19.20 -26.82
CA ALA A 303 10.21 19.35 -28.22
C ALA A 303 9.45 20.67 -28.34
N GLY A 304 10.13 21.74 -28.74
CA GLY A 304 9.48 22.93 -29.26
C GLY A 304 8.58 22.55 -30.44
N VAL A 305 7.35 22.12 -30.16
CA VAL A 305 6.26 22.14 -31.11
C VAL A 305 5.80 23.59 -31.09
N ASP A 306 6.25 24.31 -32.10
CA ASP A 306 5.74 25.62 -32.46
C ASP A 306 4.22 25.65 -32.22
N SER A 307 3.75 26.61 -31.44
CA SER A 307 2.33 26.85 -31.15
C SER A 307 1.61 27.42 -32.38
N GLY A 308 1.95 26.90 -33.55
CA GLY A 308 1.37 27.19 -34.85
C GLY A 308 0.23 26.23 -35.15
N THR A 309 -0.96 26.56 -34.66
CA THR A 309 -2.26 26.07 -35.18
C THR A 309 -2.40 24.54 -35.29
N LEU A 310 -2.47 23.85 -34.15
CA LEU A 310 -3.13 22.53 -34.11
C LEU A 310 -4.62 22.73 -34.43
N THR A 311 -5.03 22.34 -35.62
CA THR A 311 -6.43 22.36 -36.08
C THR A 311 -6.87 20.96 -36.48
N GLY A 312 -8.06 20.53 -36.03
CA GLY A 312 -8.65 19.24 -36.41
C GLY A 312 -9.09 18.40 -35.20
N PRO A 313 -9.61 17.18 -35.41
CA PRO A 313 -9.98 16.28 -34.32
C PRO A 313 -8.82 16.05 -33.35
N GLY A 314 -9.08 16.23 -32.05
CA GLY A 314 -8.07 16.10 -31.00
C GLY A 314 -7.24 17.37 -30.72
N SER A 315 -7.52 18.50 -31.37
CA SER A 315 -6.89 19.79 -31.01
C SER A 315 -7.36 20.29 -29.63
N PRO A 316 -6.60 21.19 -28.96
CA PRO A 316 -7.01 21.77 -27.69
C PRO A 316 -8.46 22.31 -27.72
N GLY A 317 -9.27 21.88 -26.76
CA GLY A 317 -10.69 22.21 -26.59
C GLY A 317 -11.67 21.19 -27.18
N MET A 318 -11.20 20.23 -27.99
CA MET A 318 -12.06 19.16 -28.52
C MET A 318 -12.38 18.10 -27.44
N PRO A 319 -13.55 17.43 -27.48
CA PRO A 319 -13.89 16.41 -26.50
C PRO A 319 -12.95 15.19 -26.61
N CYS A 320 -12.66 14.57 -25.47
CA CYS A 320 -11.86 13.35 -25.37
C CYS A 320 -12.44 12.40 -24.33
N LYS A 321 -12.01 11.14 -24.36
CA LYS A 321 -12.25 10.13 -23.34
C LYS A 321 -10.96 9.56 -22.80
N VAL A 322 -9.95 9.48 -23.66
CA VAL A 322 -8.60 9.01 -23.34
C VAL A 322 -7.56 9.97 -23.94
N ALA A 323 -6.32 9.88 -23.46
CA ALA A 323 -5.21 10.73 -23.90
C ALA A 323 -4.99 10.66 -25.43
N GLU A 324 -5.20 9.47 -26.02
CA GLU A 324 -5.00 9.19 -27.44
C GLU A 324 -6.01 9.89 -28.34
N ASP A 325 -7.13 10.37 -27.80
CA ASP A 325 -8.08 11.20 -28.55
C ASP A 325 -7.51 12.60 -28.85
N CYS A 326 -6.43 12.98 -28.17
CA CYS A 326 -5.83 14.31 -28.22
C CYS A 326 -4.50 14.29 -28.95
N GLN A 327 -4.32 15.22 -29.89
CA GLN A 327 -3.09 15.37 -30.67
C GLN A 327 -1.87 15.65 -29.78
N THR A 328 -2.11 16.25 -28.62
CA THR A 328 -1.13 16.59 -27.59
C THR A 328 -0.89 15.44 -26.60
N GLY A 329 -1.68 14.37 -26.66
CA GLY A 329 -1.68 13.31 -25.65
C GLY A 329 -2.29 13.72 -24.30
N VAL A 330 -2.90 14.91 -24.19
CA VAL A 330 -3.42 15.42 -22.92
C VAL A 330 -4.95 15.55 -22.99
N CYS A 331 -5.65 14.65 -22.28
CA CYS A 331 -7.09 14.73 -22.05
C CYS A 331 -7.35 15.18 -20.60
N VAL A 332 -7.82 16.41 -20.40
CA VAL A 332 -8.08 16.93 -19.05
C VAL A 332 -9.52 16.70 -18.61
N PHE A 333 -9.67 16.43 -17.32
CA PHE A 333 -10.94 16.26 -16.65
C PHE A 333 -11.26 17.50 -15.81
N GLU A 334 -12.25 18.27 -16.24
CA GLU A 334 -12.73 19.47 -15.52
C GLU A 334 -13.78 19.10 -14.47
N ASN A 335 -14.64 18.13 -14.78
CA ASN A 335 -15.66 17.54 -13.90
C ASN A 335 -16.18 16.23 -14.49
N GLU A 336 -17.03 15.49 -13.75
CA GLU A 336 -17.61 14.18 -14.11
C GLU A 336 -18.23 14.09 -15.53
N GLN A 337 -18.44 15.21 -16.21
CA GLN A 337 -19.11 15.31 -17.49
C GLN A 337 -18.28 16.03 -18.57
N THR A 338 -17.16 16.67 -18.20
CA THR A 338 -16.42 17.57 -19.08
C THR A 338 -14.97 17.12 -19.22
N TYR A 339 -14.70 16.50 -20.37
CA TYR A 339 -13.39 16.03 -20.79
C TYR A 339 -13.02 16.71 -22.10
N TYR A 340 -11.85 17.31 -22.18
CA TYR A 340 -11.39 17.92 -23.43
C TYR A 340 -9.87 17.84 -23.59
N CYS A 341 -9.44 17.84 -24.84
CA CYS A 341 -8.04 17.89 -25.20
C CYS A 341 -7.42 19.20 -24.74
N SER A 342 -6.25 19.10 -24.14
CA SER A 342 -5.48 20.22 -23.63
C SER A 342 -4.03 20.09 -24.09
N GLN A 343 -3.09 20.75 -23.42
CA GLN A 343 -1.66 20.59 -23.60
C GLN A 343 -0.97 20.74 -22.25
N GLY A 344 0.26 20.22 -22.16
CA GLY A 344 1.10 20.40 -20.98
C GLY A 344 1.50 21.85 -20.79
N CYS A 345 1.71 22.26 -19.53
CA CYS A 345 2.18 23.60 -19.19
C CYS A 345 2.92 23.63 -17.86
N SER A 346 3.85 24.58 -17.74
CA SER A 346 4.51 24.95 -16.47
C SER A 346 4.01 26.30 -15.92
N ASP A 347 3.51 27.16 -16.80
CA ASP A 347 2.85 28.42 -16.48
C ASP A 347 1.82 28.81 -17.56
N ASP A 348 1.12 29.93 -17.34
CA ASP A 348 0.06 30.43 -18.24
C ASP A 348 0.56 30.77 -19.66
N THR A 349 1.87 30.98 -19.85
CA THR A 349 2.44 31.35 -21.16
C THR A 349 2.48 30.18 -22.13
N GLY A 350 2.53 28.95 -21.59
CA GLY A 350 2.48 27.72 -22.35
C GLY A 350 1.06 27.28 -22.74
N CYS A 351 0.02 28.06 -22.44
CA CYS A 351 -1.37 27.69 -22.67
C CYS A 351 -2.03 28.45 -23.82
N PRO A 352 -3.08 27.87 -24.46
CA PRO A 352 -3.87 28.59 -25.46
C PRO A 352 -4.49 29.87 -24.88
N ALA A 353 -4.80 30.83 -25.76
CA ALA A 353 -5.43 32.07 -25.34
C ALA A 353 -6.74 31.80 -24.57
N ASN A 354 -6.90 32.45 -23.41
CA ASN A 354 -8.01 32.27 -22.45
C ASN A 354 -8.01 30.95 -21.65
N TRP A 355 -6.86 30.29 -21.55
CA TRP A 355 -6.65 29.15 -20.66
C TRP A 355 -5.71 29.56 -19.51
N TYR A 356 -5.60 28.73 -18.49
CA TYR A 356 -4.63 28.88 -17.41
C TYR A 356 -3.93 27.54 -17.18
N CYS A 357 -2.72 27.60 -16.64
CA CYS A 357 -1.99 26.42 -16.26
C CYS A 357 -2.37 26.00 -14.84
N ASP A 358 -2.99 24.83 -14.69
CA ASP A 358 -3.10 24.20 -13.38
C ASP A 358 -1.77 23.52 -13.07
N LYS A 359 -0.91 24.21 -12.33
CA LYS A 359 0.43 23.73 -11.97
C LYS A 359 0.41 22.42 -11.18
N GLY A 360 -0.67 22.12 -10.46
CA GLY A 360 -0.81 20.85 -9.75
C GLY A 360 -1.13 19.69 -10.68
N LYS A 361 -1.62 19.98 -11.89
CA LYS A 361 -2.00 19.00 -12.92
C LYS A 361 -1.11 19.04 -14.17
N GLY A 362 -0.17 19.99 -14.25
CA GLY A 362 0.75 20.17 -15.37
C GLY A 362 0.08 20.39 -16.72
N ALA A 363 -1.19 20.86 -16.74
CA ALA A 363 -1.99 20.94 -17.95
C ALA A 363 -2.81 22.23 -18.01
N CYS A 364 -3.11 22.68 -19.24
CA CYS A 364 -3.94 23.85 -19.45
C CYS A 364 -5.41 23.54 -19.17
N PHE A 365 -6.09 24.45 -18.50
CA PHE A 365 -7.54 24.40 -18.29
C PHE A 365 -8.17 25.65 -18.88
N GLN A 366 -9.32 25.49 -19.52
CA GLN A 366 -10.10 26.61 -20.01
C GLN A 366 -10.56 27.47 -18.81
N ARG A 367 -10.38 28.79 -18.90
CA ARG A 367 -10.91 29.70 -17.87
C ARG A 367 -12.44 29.70 -17.89
N GLY A 368 -13.04 30.01 -16.75
CA GLY A 368 -14.49 30.10 -16.58
C GLY A 368 -15.21 28.76 -16.53
N GLY A 369 -14.50 27.69 -16.14
CA GLY A 369 -15.07 26.36 -15.87
C GLY A 369 -15.84 26.30 -14.54
N PHE A 370 -16.58 25.21 -14.32
CA PHE A 370 -17.37 25.01 -13.10
C PHE A 370 -16.56 25.19 -11.81
N ALA A 371 -17.13 25.84 -10.80
CA ALA A 371 -16.53 26.20 -9.51
C ALA A 371 -15.34 27.18 -9.55
N GLN A 372 -14.93 27.69 -10.72
CA GLN A 372 -13.88 28.71 -10.78
C GLN A 372 -14.40 30.08 -10.32
N ALA A 373 -13.56 30.86 -9.64
CA ALA A 373 -13.93 32.18 -9.19
C ALA A 373 -14.28 33.12 -10.37
N CYS A 374 -15.34 33.91 -10.21
CA CYS A 374 -15.79 34.88 -11.21
C CYS A 374 -16.14 36.22 -10.55
N LYS A 375 -16.13 37.30 -11.32
CA LYS A 375 -16.61 38.63 -10.89
C LYS A 375 -17.80 39.10 -11.74
N ALA A 376 -17.90 38.63 -12.97
CA ALA A 376 -18.98 38.91 -13.89
C ALA A 376 -19.34 37.66 -14.71
N PRO A 377 -20.55 37.60 -15.30
CA PRO A 377 -20.96 36.56 -16.25
C PRO A 377 -19.94 36.24 -17.34
N SER A 378 -19.26 37.28 -17.87
CA SER A 378 -18.24 37.14 -18.92
C SER A 378 -17.02 36.32 -18.50
N ASP A 379 -16.80 36.14 -17.20
CA ASP A 379 -15.69 35.34 -16.68
C ASP A 379 -16.00 33.84 -16.75
N CYS A 380 -17.26 33.46 -16.97
CA CYS A 380 -17.72 32.08 -17.05
C CYS A 380 -18.02 31.68 -18.49
N ARG A 381 -17.58 30.48 -18.89
CA ARG A 381 -17.71 30.00 -20.28
C ARG A 381 -19.16 29.93 -20.76
N ASN A 382 -20.07 29.62 -19.85
CA ASN A 382 -21.51 29.56 -20.09
C ASN A 382 -22.25 30.85 -19.69
N GLY A 383 -21.53 31.90 -19.27
CA GLY A 383 -22.13 33.15 -18.81
C GLY A 383 -22.72 33.08 -17.40
N MET A 384 -22.52 31.99 -16.64
CA MET A 384 -23.20 31.77 -15.36
C MET A 384 -22.27 31.98 -14.18
N CYS A 385 -22.14 33.23 -13.73
CA CYS A 385 -21.44 33.59 -12.49
C CYS A 385 -22.46 33.74 -11.35
N VAL A 386 -22.36 32.92 -10.31
CA VAL A 386 -23.19 33.02 -9.09
C VAL A 386 -22.40 33.59 -7.94
N VAL A 387 -23.10 34.31 -7.06
CA VAL A 387 -22.58 34.81 -5.79
C VAL A 387 -23.47 34.28 -4.68
N ASP A 388 -22.91 33.46 -3.79
CA ASP A 388 -23.62 32.88 -2.64
C ASP A 388 -22.76 32.94 -1.36
N SER A 389 -23.16 32.21 -0.32
CA SER A 389 -22.42 32.11 0.94
C SER A 389 -21.05 31.42 0.84
N ALA A 390 -20.80 30.63 -0.21
CA ALA A 390 -19.52 29.97 -0.48
C ALA A 390 -18.57 30.84 -1.32
N GLY A 391 -19.07 31.90 -1.96
CA GLY A 391 -18.28 32.88 -2.69
C GLY A 391 -18.87 33.19 -4.07
N SER A 392 -18.05 33.77 -4.95
CA SER A 392 -18.42 34.07 -6.34
C SER A 392 -17.75 33.09 -7.29
N TYR A 393 -18.51 32.26 -7.99
CA TYR A 393 -17.97 31.21 -8.86
C TYR A 393 -18.85 30.88 -10.07
N CYS A 394 -18.26 30.27 -11.08
CA CYS A 394 -18.95 29.80 -12.27
C CYS A 394 -19.75 28.53 -11.98
N THR A 395 -21.04 28.55 -12.29
CA THR A 395 -21.95 27.41 -12.11
C THR A 395 -22.39 26.85 -13.46
N GLN A 396 -23.32 25.88 -13.47
CA GLN A 396 -24.02 25.39 -14.65
C GLN A 396 -25.50 25.12 -14.34
N ALA A 397 -26.31 25.03 -15.39
CA ALA A 397 -27.70 24.62 -15.29
C ALA A 397 -27.84 23.12 -15.02
N CYS A 398 -28.92 22.72 -14.35
CA CYS A 398 -29.25 21.36 -13.97
C CYS A 398 -30.77 21.14 -13.97
N GLY A 399 -31.19 19.87 -14.02
CA GLY A 399 -32.61 19.49 -14.05
C GLY A 399 -33.25 19.58 -15.45
N GLY A 400 -34.40 18.91 -15.62
CA GLY A 400 -35.06 18.79 -16.92
C GLY A 400 -34.24 17.95 -17.91
N GLN A 401 -33.85 18.54 -19.04
CA GLN A 401 -32.94 17.92 -20.05
C GLN A 401 -31.46 18.19 -19.77
N ASN A 402 -31.14 19.01 -18.76
CA ASN A 402 -29.76 19.34 -18.42
C ASN A 402 -29.11 18.25 -17.56
N PRO A 403 -27.77 18.09 -17.63
CA PRO A 403 -27.06 17.09 -16.85
C PRO A 403 -27.13 17.34 -15.33
N ALA A 404 -26.83 16.29 -14.55
CA ALA A 404 -26.75 16.39 -13.10
C ALA A 404 -25.61 17.32 -12.65
N CYS A 405 -25.70 17.90 -11.46
CA CYS A 405 -24.62 18.74 -10.94
C CYS A 405 -23.36 17.92 -10.64
N PRO A 406 -22.16 18.45 -10.94
CA PRO A 406 -20.92 17.83 -10.54
C PRO A 406 -20.82 17.77 -9.02
N GLN A 407 -20.38 16.65 -8.46
CA GLN A 407 -20.15 16.55 -7.02
C GLN A 407 -19.03 17.52 -6.59
N PRO A 408 -19.15 18.20 -5.42
CA PRO A 408 -20.19 18.04 -4.39
C PRO A 408 -21.42 18.95 -4.57
N ALA A 409 -21.57 19.61 -5.73
CA ALA A 409 -22.64 20.58 -5.94
C ALA A 409 -24.03 19.95 -6.04
N GLN A 410 -25.04 20.68 -5.59
CA GLN A 410 -26.43 20.25 -5.60
C GLN A 410 -27.27 21.12 -6.53
N CYS A 411 -28.21 20.50 -7.22
CA CYS A 411 -29.12 21.22 -8.11
C CYS A 411 -30.19 21.95 -7.29
N SER A 412 -30.24 23.27 -7.41
CA SER A 412 -31.32 24.07 -6.84
C SER A 412 -32.60 23.84 -7.64
N THR A 413 -33.66 23.43 -6.95
CA THR A 413 -34.98 23.23 -7.56
C THR A 413 -35.71 24.54 -7.86
N GLU A 414 -35.21 25.67 -7.36
CA GLU A 414 -35.84 26.99 -7.51
C GLU A 414 -35.43 27.71 -8.80
N ASN A 415 -34.15 27.65 -9.16
CA ASN A 415 -33.60 28.31 -10.36
C ASN A 415 -32.94 27.33 -11.36
N GLY A 416 -32.84 26.04 -11.01
CA GLY A 416 -32.27 25.02 -11.89
C GLY A 416 -30.77 25.15 -12.11
N TRP A 417 -30.02 25.69 -11.13
CA TRP A 417 -28.56 25.86 -11.20
C TRP A 417 -27.84 25.03 -10.11
N CYS A 418 -26.56 24.73 -10.34
CA CYS A 418 -25.74 23.98 -9.39
C CYS A 418 -25.10 24.87 -8.32
N PHE A 419 -25.25 24.53 -7.05
CA PHE A 419 -24.63 25.28 -5.96
C PHE A 419 -23.70 24.40 -5.14
N LEU A 420 -22.52 24.91 -4.83
CA LEU A 420 -21.58 24.25 -3.92
C LEU A 420 -22.17 24.25 -2.50
N PRO A 421 -21.98 23.17 -1.72
CA PRO A 421 -22.44 23.13 -0.34
C PRO A 421 -21.73 24.21 0.49
N SER A 422 -22.49 24.94 1.29
CA SER A 422 -21.97 25.98 2.19
C SER A 422 -20.96 25.35 3.16
N SER A 423 -19.76 25.91 3.26
CA SER A 423 -18.75 25.50 4.23
C SER A 423 -19.15 25.93 5.65
N ALA A 424 -20.04 25.18 6.29
CA ALA A 424 -20.23 25.25 7.74
C ALA A 424 -19.26 24.25 8.43
N PRO A 425 -18.66 24.59 9.60
CA PRO A 425 -17.80 23.66 10.32
C PRO A 425 -18.56 22.40 10.74
N ALA A 426 -17.89 21.25 10.70
CA ALA A 426 -18.43 19.94 11.06
C ALA A 426 -19.15 19.99 12.42
N ALA A 427 -20.46 19.68 12.41
CA ALA A 427 -21.27 19.61 13.61
C ALA A 427 -20.91 18.35 14.43
N GLU A 428 -20.55 18.57 15.70
CA GLU A 428 -20.49 17.55 16.75
C GLU A 428 -21.81 16.73 16.77
N THR A 429 -21.69 15.41 16.69
CA THR A 429 -22.79 14.48 16.95
C THR A 429 -23.15 14.50 18.44
N LYS A 430 -24.07 15.39 18.83
CA LYS A 430 -24.88 15.22 20.04
C LYS A 430 -26.14 14.44 19.68
N SER A 431 -26.18 13.19 20.13
CA SER A 431 -27.37 12.35 20.21
C SER A 431 -28.46 13.08 21.01
N GLY A 432 -29.58 13.37 20.35
CA GLY A 432 -30.70 14.12 20.91
C GLY A 432 -32.02 13.76 20.23
N SER A 433 -32.68 12.74 20.78
CA SER A 433 -34.14 12.63 20.94
C SER A 433 -35.04 13.08 19.78
N THR A 434 -35.39 12.15 18.89
CA THR A 434 -36.59 12.28 18.06
C THR A 434 -37.83 11.89 18.86
N GLY A 435 -38.57 12.91 19.30
CA GLY A 435 -39.97 12.78 19.68
C GLY A 435 -40.82 12.57 18.43
N GLY A 436 -41.47 11.42 18.32
CA GLY A 436 -42.53 11.14 17.36
C GLY A 436 -43.85 10.91 18.10
N CYS A 437 -44.78 11.86 17.96
CA CYS A 437 -46.15 11.75 18.46
C CYS A 437 -46.95 10.77 17.60
N SER A 438 -47.50 9.72 18.22
CA SER A 438 -48.70 9.03 17.74
C SER A 438 -49.66 8.80 18.91
N LEU A 439 -50.85 9.40 18.78
CA LEU A 439 -51.95 9.31 19.73
C LEU A 439 -52.64 7.95 19.57
N GLY A 440 -52.73 7.19 20.65
CA GLY A 440 -53.44 5.91 20.73
C GLY A 440 -53.99 5.67 22.13
N ARG A 441 -55.25 6.09 22.32
CA ARG A 441 -56.26 5.71 23.33
C ARG A 441 -55.85 5.29 24.75
N ALA A 442 -56.48 6.01 25.68
CA ALA A 442 -56.51 5.84 27.12
C ALA A 442 -56.98 4.46 27.61
N SER A 443 -56.34 3.99 28.67
CA SER A 443 -56.98 3.30 29.79
C SER A 443 -56.21 3.61 31.08
N SER A 444 -56.78 4.48 31.90
CA SER A 444 -56.46 4.57 33.32
C SER A 444 -57.28 3.50 34.05
N ASP A 445 -56.66 2.67 34.87
CA ASP A 445 -57.37 2.18 36.06
C ASP A 445 -56.41 1.95 37.23
N THR A 446 -56.86 2.47 38.35
CA THR A 446 -56.23 2.58 39.66
C THR A 446 -56.46 1.33 40.50
N SER A 447 -55.42 0.85 41.17
CA SER A 447 -55.47 0.02 42.40
C SER A 447 -54.01 -0.21 42.80
N GLY A 448 -53.50 0.10 43.98
CA GLY A 448 -54.04 -0.09 45.33
C GLY A 448 -52.93 -0.83 46.10
N ALA A 449 -52.23 -0.13 47.01
CA ALA A 449 -51.25 -0.75 47.92
C ALA A 449 -51.95 -1.66 48.94
N PRO A 450 -51.30 -2.75 49.42
CA PRO A 450 -50.78 -2.67 50.80
C PRO A 450 -49.50 -3.51 51.14
N TRP A 451 -48.68 -2.95 52.06
CA TRP A 451 -47.96 -3.49 53.26
C TRP A 451 -47.68 -5.02 53.36
N TYR A 452 -46.52 -5.56 53.78
CA TYR A 452 -45.67 -5.42 55.00
C TYR A 452 -44.23 -5.96 54.73
N LEU A 453 -43.10 -5.35 55.15
CA LEU A 453 -42.41 -5.32 56.46
C LEU A 453 -41.58 -6.59 56.83
N ALA A 454 -40.24 -6.50 56.89
CA ALA A 454 -39.37 -7.10 57.92
C ALA A 454 -37.86 -6.74 57.77
N LEU A 455 -37.35 -6.03 58.79
CA LEU A 455 -36.07 -6.18 59.55
C LEU A 455 -34.72 -6.26 58.77
N ALA A 456 -33.63 -5.59 59.15
CA ALA A 456 -33.15 -5.24 60.49
C ALA A 456 -32.19 -4.03 60.50
N LEU A 457 -32.17 -3.36 61.64
CA LEU A 457 -31.36 -2.20 62.04
C LEU A 457 -29.98 -2.63 62.58
N LEU A 458 -28.96 -1.79 62.38
CA LEU A 458 -28.12 -1.32 63.48
C LEU A 458 -27.37 -0.02 63.10
N ALA A 459 -27.78 1.04 63.78
CA ALA A 459 -27.27 2.39 63.71
C ALA A 459 -26.34 2.68 64.90
N LEU A 460 -25.86 3.93 64.93
CA LEU A 460 -25.34 4.72 66.08
C LEU A 460 -23.82 4.71 66.25
N ARG A 461 -23.14 5.84 66.53
CA ARG A 461 -23.55 7.24 66.67
C ARG A 461 -22.30 8.11 66.57
N MET A 462 -22.55 9.36 66.23
CA MET A 462 -21.62 10.47 66.09
C MET A 462 -20.79 10.82 67.34
N ARG A 463 -19.67 11.50 67.03
CA ARG A 463 -19.20 12.79 67.60
C ARG A 463 -18.16 12.79 68.74
N ARG A 464 -16.98 13.30 68.32
CA ARG A 464 -16.23 14.47 68.85
C ARG A 464 -15.41 14.35 70.14
N ARG A 465 -14.16 14.85 69.98
CA ARG A 465 -13.31 15.64 70.92
C ARG A 465 -12.70 14.84 72.07
N SER A 466 -11.46 15.02 72.53
CA SER A 466 -10.34 15.92 72.22
C SER A 466 -9.10 15.28 72.90
N SER A 467 -7.91 15.44 72.30
CA SER A 467 -6.72 16.07 72.91
C SER A 467 -5.77 15.21 73.77
N VAL A 468 -4.48 15.54 73.59
CA VAL A 468 -3.34 15.44 74.51
C VAL A 468 -2.32 14.29 74.28
N HIS A 469 -1.21 14.67 73.65
CA HIS A 469 0.15 14.11 73.73
C HIS A 469 0.62 13.95 75.20
N PRO A 470 1.53 13.01 75.57
CA PRO A 470 2.97 13.18 75.27
C PRO A 470 3.86 11.92 75.13
N VAL A 471 4.95 12.13 74.38
CA VAL A 471 6.37 11.79 74.64
C VAL A 471 6.76 10.38 75.13
N ALA A 472 7.60 9.70 74.33
CA ALA A 472 8.92 9.12 74.65
C ALA A 472 9.39 8.31 73.43
N GLU A 473 10.22 8.87 72.55
CA GLU A 473 11.70 8.75 72.47
C GLU A 473 12.24 7.40 71.94
N PRO A 474 13.43 7.40 71.29
CA PRO A 474 13.78 6.48 70.22
C PRO A 474 15.02 5.58 70.51
N ARG A 475 15.34 4.74 69.52
CA ARG A 475 16.61 4.04 69.23
C ARG A 475 16.92 2.74 69.98
N ALA A 476 17.09 1.68 69.20
CA ALA A 476 18.43 1.15 68.90
C ALA A 476 18.55 0.97 67.39
#